data_AF-A0A8S3WQ57-F1
#
_entry.id   AF-A0A8S3WQ57-F1
#
_cell.length_a   1.000
_cell.length_b   1.000
_cell.length_c   1.000
_cell.angle_alpha   90.00
_cell.angle_beta   90.00
_cell.angle_gamma   90.00
#
_symmetry.space_group_name_H-M   'P 1'
#
loop_
_entity.id
_entity.type
_entity.pdbx_description
1 polymer ?
#
loop_
_entity_poly.entity_id
_entity_poly.type
_entity_poly.pdbx_seq_one_letter_code
_entity_poly.pdbx_strand_id
1 'polypeptide(L)'
;MNAKALRAYYGAKGEETARIAYRAWMHCFFAELEPFIPVTEQNLADRVRYIMRSKIFDDAELERLRREAIPSSNELAMIGDAAPQATDQHQRVEAAMGLPVVVDSNDDEIVSYELEQMRIILEEAILETRSMPLENRPRLTRIPLSKRNRAVVRALNPMLVTYLEPSRGLCETDSVLFGAAMAPCRIISVKLPMAGRTTEQSSAIPAWRKRIEDRIAKARALIGRLTSFRSGNNRPRVVRTVRMAFTGTNISLSQPDIMQKLTAL
;
A
#
# COMPACT_ATOMS: atom_id res chain seq x y z
N MET A 1 -40.10 0.27 -2.02
CA MET A 1 -38.61 0.17 -2.04
C MET A 1 -37.84 1.51 -2.00
N ASN A 2 -37.48 2.19 -3.10
CA ASN A 2 -36.48 3.31 -3.05
C ASN A 2 -36.83 4.46 -2.08
N ALA A 3 -38.07 4.95 -2.11
CA ALA A 3 -38.55 5.98 -1.18
C ALA A 3 -38.50 5.53 0.30
N LYS A 4 -38.86 4.27 0.58
CA LYS A 4 -38.78 3.68 1.93
C LYS A 4 -37.32 3.50 2.41
N ALA A 5 -36.38 3.21 1.51
CA ALA A 5 -34.95 3.15 1.83
C ALA A 5 -34.39 4.53 2.22
N LEU A 6 -34.80 5.60 1.53
CA LEU A 6 -34.50 6.97 1.95
C LEU A 6 -35.18 7.34 3.27
N ARG A 7 -36.44 6.93 3.48
CA ARG A 7 -37.17 7.18 4.74
C ARG A 7 -36.45 6.54 5.93
N ALA A 8 -36.02 5.27 5.81
CA ALA A 8 -35.22 4.59 6.83
C ALA A 8 -33.85 5.26 7.05
N TYR A 9 -33.21 5.76 6.00
CA TYR A 9 -31.97 6.55 6.12
C TYR A 9 -32.16 7.86 6.88
N TYR A 10 -33.26 8.58 6.64
CA TYR A 10 -33.54 9.83 7.35
C TYR A 10 -33.96 9.58 8.81
N GLY A 11 -34.73 8.52 9.10
CA GLY A 11 -35.05 8.11 10.47
C GLY A 11 -33.82 7.72 11.28
N ALA A 12 -32.88 6.98 10.67
CA ALA A 12 -31.59 6.63 11.28
C ALA A 12 -30.58 7.79 11.38
N LYS A 13 -30.90 8.97 10.84
CA LYS A 13 -30.07 10.19 10.86
C LYS A 13 -30.58 11.21 11.89
N GLY A 14 -31.28 10.73 12.92
CA GLY A 14 -31.57 11.50 14.13
C GLY A 14 -30.30 11.73 14.94
N GLU A 15 -29.92 13.00 15.07
CA GLU A 15 -28.83 13.53 15.89
C GLU A 15 -27.39 13.09 15.54
N GLU A 16 -26.45 14.00 15.81
CA GLU A 16 -25.13 14.04 15.17
C GLU A 16 -24.16 12.96 15.68
N THR A 17 -24.54 12.30 16.77
CA THR A 17 -23.75 11.33 17.55
C THR A 17 -23.86 9.87 17.03
N ALA A 18 -24.87 9.55 16.20
CA ALA A 18 -25.18 8.16 15.80
C ALA A 18 -24.34 7.58 14.64
N ARG A 19 -23.24 8.23 14.22
CA ARG A 19 -22.47 7.86 13.01
C ARG A 19 -21.90 6.44 13.03
N ILE A 20 -21.60 5.90 14.22
CA ILE A 20 -20.96 4.58 14.39
C ILE A 20 -21.95 3.42 14.13
N ALA A 21 -23.26 3.62 14.39
CA ALA A 21 -24.28 2.57 14.29
C ALA A 21 -25.37 2.82 13.22
N TYR A 22 -25.31 3.93 12.47
CA TYR A 22 -26.43 4.36 11.61
C TYR A 22 -26.91 3.30 10.60
N ARG A 23 -26.04 2.37 10.16
CA ARG A 23 -26.40 1.32 9.18
C ARG A 23 -27.29 0.23 9.79
N ALA A 24 -27.02 -0.15 11.04
CA ALA A 24 -27.86 -1.09 11.79
C ALA A 24 -29.23 -0.45 12.07
N TRP A 25 -29.26 0.79 12.58
CA TRP A 25 -30.52 1.53 12.78
C TRP A 25 -31.33 1.69 11.48
N MET A 26 -30.69 2.08 10.38
CA MET A 26 -31.32 2.18 9.06
C MET A 26 -31.85 0.83 8.56
N HIS A 27 -31.19 -0.28 8.91
CA HIS A 27 -31.66 -1.63 8.58
C HIS A 27 -32.88 -2.02 9.40
N CYS A 28 -32.89 -1.77 10.72
CA CYS A 28 -34.05 -1.97 11.58
C CYS A 28 -35.27 -1.19 11.07
N PHE A 29 -35.15 0.12 10.86
CA PHE A 29 -36.23 0.95 10.30
C PHE A 29 -36.69 0.50 8.90
N PHE A 30 -35.80 -0.08 8.09
CA PHE A 30 -36.19 -0.61 6.78
C PHE A 30 -36.90 -1.95 6.87
N ALA A 31 -36.51 -2.82 7.81
CA ALA A 31 -37.17 -4.10 8.07
C ALA A 31 -38.61 -3.90 8.59
N GLU A 32 -38.86 -2.85 9.37
CA GLU A 32 -40.22 -2.43 9.76
C GLU A 32 -41.05 -1.95 8.56
N LEU A 33 -40.44 -1.21 7.64
CA LEU A 33 -41.11 -0.61 6.48
C LEU A 33 -41.34 -1.58 5.30
N GLU A 34 -40.53 -2.63 5.13
CA GLU A 34 -40.66 -3.69 4.11
C GLU A 34 -40.25 -5.08 4.68
N PRO A 35 -41.05 -5.71 5.57
CA PRO A 35 -40.66 -6.97 6.24
C PRO A 35 -40.39 -8.16 5.29
N PHE A 36 -40.94 -8.12 4.08
CA PHE A 36 -40.89 -9.20 3.11
C PHE A 36 -39.68 -9.15 2.16
N ILE A 37 -38.82 -8.13 2.24
CA ILE A 37 -37.66 -7.97 1.35
C ILE A 37 -36.37 -8.19 2.14
N PRO A 38 -35.68 -9.34 1.99
CA PRO A 38 -34.39 -9.55 2.64
C PRO A 38 -33.33 -8.65 2.01
N VAL A 39 -32.87 -7.65 2.77
CA VAL A 39 -31.77 -6.75 2.40
C VAL A 39 -30.75 -6.77 3.53
N THR A 40 -29.45 -6.76 3.21
CA THR A 40 -28.38 -6.59 4.21
C THR A 40 -28.15 -5.10 4.49
N GLU A 41 -27.63 -4.74 5.66
CA GLU A 41 -27.31 -3.34 6.01
C GLU A 41 -26.46 -2.65 4.92
N GLN A 42 -25.46 -3.37 4.39
CA GLN A 42 -24.56 -2.88 3.36
C GLN A 42 -25.29 -2.68 2.01
N ASN A 43 -26.13 -3.63 1.58
CA ASN A 43 -26.92 -3.49 0.35
C ASN A 43 -27.88 -2.30 0.43
N LEU A 44 -28.46 -2.05 1.61
CA LEU A 44 -29.33 -0.91 1.86
C LEU A 44 -28.53 0.42 1.81
N ALA A 45 -27.37 0.46 2.46
CA ALA A 45 -26.49 1.63 2.47
C ALA A 45 -25.99 2.01 1.07
N ASP A 46 -25.55 1.02 0.28
CA ASP A 46 -25.10 1.25 -1.10
C ASP A 46 -26.24 1.65 -2.03
N ARG A 47 -27.46 1.13 -1.80
CA ARG A 47 -28.66 1.58 -2.51
C ARG A 47 -29.04 3.02 -2.20
N VAL A 48 -28.96 3.45 -0.94
CA VAL A 48 -29.17 4.86 -0.54
C VAL A 48 -28.11 5.76 -1.19
N ARG A 49 -26.82 5.38 -1.15
CA ARG A 49 -25.73 6.11 -1.85
C ARG A 49 -25.99 6.24 -3.35
N TYR A 50 -26.46 5.17 -3.98
CA TYR A 50 -26.83 5.20 -5.40
C TYR A 50 -27.98 6.16 -5.67
N ILE A 51 -29.07 6.11 -4.88
CA ILE A 51 -30.23 6.99 -5.02
C ILE A 51 -29.83 8.47 -4.86
N MET A 52 -29.05 8.80 -3.83
CA MET A 52 -28.58 10.18 -3.60
C MET A 52 -27.65 10.68 -4.72
N ARG A 53 -26.81 9.80 -5.28
CA ARG A 53 -25.90 10.16 -6.39
C ARG A 53 -26.62 10.31 -7.73
N SER A 54 -27.66 9.53 -7.97
CA SER A 54 -28.39 9.48 -9.24
C SER A 54 -29.48 10.56 -9.38
N LYS A 55 -29.75 11.35 -8.33
CA LYS A 55 -30.75 12.44 -8.32
C LYS A 55 -32.12 12.03 -8.86
N ILE A 56 -32.56 10.82 -8.49
CA ILE A 56 -33.86 10.25 -8.94
C ILE A 56 -35.05 10.96 -8.28
N PHE A 57 -34.83 11.61 -7.13
CA PHE A 57 -35.82 12.43 -6.43
C PHE A 57 -35.40 13.89 -6.50
N ASP A 58 -36.37 14.78 -6.74
CA ASP A 58 -36.18 16.23 -6.68
C ASP A 58 -36.06 16.72 -5.22
N ASP A 59 -35.47 17.89 -5.01
CA ASP A 59 -35.19 18.43 -3.66
C ASP A 59 -36.50 18.63 -2.85
N ALA A 60 -37.61 18.98 -3.51
CA ALA A 60 -38.93 19.05 -2.90
C ALA A 60 -39.48 17.68 -2.43
N GLU A 61 -39.12 16.59 -3.13
CA GLU A 61 -39.49 15.23 -2.76
C GLU A 61 -38.61 14.67 -1.64
N LEU A 62 -37.32 15.00 -1.64
CA LEU A 62 -36.42 14.67 -0.55
C LEU A 62 -36.87 15.32 0.76
N GLU A 63 -37.30 16.58 0.73
CA GLU A 63 -37.80 17.28 1.92
C GLU A 63 -39.22 16.84 2.34
N ARG A 64 -40.00 16.27 1.43
CA ARG A 64 -41.25 15.54 1.76
C ARG A 64 -40.94 14.24 2.50
N LEU A 65 -40.05 13.40 1.93
CA LEU A 65 -39.61 12.14 2.52
C LEU A 65 -38.92 12.33 3.88
N ARG A 66 -38.18 13.43 4.05
CA ARG A 66 -37.55 13.79 5.33
C ARG A 66 -38.58 14.10 6.41
N ARG A 67 -39.65 14.84 6.10
CA ARG A 67 -40.76 15.10 7.03
C ARG A 67 -41.56 13.83 7.35
N GLU A 68 -41.78 12.96 6.37
CA GLU A 68 -42.40 11.65 6.60
C GLU A 68 -41.51 10.69 7.42
N ALA A 69 -40.19 10.86 7.40
CA ALA A 69 -39.23 10.06 8.15
C ALA A 69 -39.11 10.41 9.65
N ILE A 70 -39.85 11.43 10.11
CA ILE A 70 -39.96 11.80 11.52
C ILE A 70 -41.36 11.41 12.00
N PRO A 71 -41.56 10.20 12.58
CA PRO A 71 -42.74 9.94 13.39
C PRO A 71 -42.77 10.88 14.58
N SER A 72 -43.96 11.28 15.02
CA SER A 72 -44.12 12.02 16.27
C SER A 72 -43.51 11.21 17.43
N SER A 73 -42.56 11.81 18.13
CA SER A 73 -41.73 11.15 19.16
C SER A 73 -42.54 10.81 20.42
N ASN A 74 -43.33 9.72 20.40
CA ASN A 74 -44.19 9.36 21.54
C ASN A 74 -44.40 7.86 21.83
N GLU A 75 -43.76 6.91 21.14
CA GLU A 75 -44.02 5.46 21.37
C GLU A 75 -42.82 4.51 21.53
N LEU A 76 -41.56 4.98 21.47
CA LEU A 76 -40.37 4.11 21.65
C LEU A 76 -39.42 4.57 22.75
N ALA A 77 -39.98 4.91 23.90
CA ALA A 77 -39.27 4.91 25.18
C ALA A 77 -39.44 3.55 25.89
N MET A 78 -39.03 2.45 25.24
CA MET A 78 -38.87 1.11 25.84
C MET A 78 -38.06 0.20 24.89
N ILE A 79 -36.72 0.26 24.96
CA ILE A 79 -35.74 -0.84 24.90
C ILE A 79 -34.41 -0.18 25.31
N GLY A 80 -34.03 -0.38 26.57
CA GLY A 80 -32.73 0.02 27.09
C GLY A 80 -31.68 -1.08 26.93
N ASP A 81 -30.44 -0.72 27.26
CA ASP A 81 -29.32 -1.59 27.59
C ASP A 81 -28.86 -2.65 26.56
N ALA A 82 -27.84 -2.26 25.78
CA ALA A 82 -26.54 -2.94 25.78
C ALA A 82 -25.48 -2.17 24.95
N ALA A 83 -24.79 -1.21 25.57
CA ALA A 83 -23.58 -0.62 25.01
C ALA A 83 -22.33 -1.28 25.61
N PRO A 84 -21.37 -1.80 24.81
CA PRO A 84 -20.07 -2.21 25.32
C PRO A 84 -19.25 -0.95 25.68
N GLN A 85 -19.02 -0.72 26.98
CA GLN A 85 -18.18 0.40 27.42
C GLN A 85 -16.71 0.16 27.09
N ALA A 86 -16.09 1.14 26.43
CA ALA A 86 -14.63 1.24 26.34
C ALA A 86 -14.12 2.01 27.57
N THR A 87 -13.21 1.41 28.34
CA THR A 87 -12.58 2.07 29.48
C THR A 87 -11.44 2.95 29.00
N ASP A 88 -11.60 4.26 29.11
CA ASP A 88 -10.56 5.24 28.82
C ASP A 88 -9.80 5.63 30.11
N GLN A 89 -8.47 5.71 30.03
CA GLN A 89 -7.63 6.32 31.06
C GLN A 89 -6.58 7.21 30.41
N HIS A 90 -6.94 8.49 30.27
CA HIS A 90 -6.02 9.56 29.94
C HIS A 90 -4.94 9.73 31.03
N GLN A 91 -3.66 9.83 30.62
CA GLN A 91 -2.69 10.60 31.39
C GLN A 91 -1.77 11.41 30.46
N ARG A 92 -1.62 12.70 30.80
CA ARG A 92 -1.11 13.79 29.96
C ARG A 92 0.23 14.31 30.48
N VAL A 93 1.23 14.48 29.62
CA VAL A 93 2.46 15.28 29.89
C VAL A 93 2.94 15.98 28.60
N GLU A 94 3.60 17.14 28.75
CA GLU A 94 3.94 18.16 27.74
C GLU A 94 5.43 18.57 27.82
N ALA A 95 6.11 19.11 26.81
CA ALA A 95 5.83 19.27 25.36
C ALA A 95 7.15 19.65 24.61
N ALA A 96 7.21 19.56 23.27
CA ALA A 96 8.32 20.08 22.46
C ALA A 96 7.89 20.51 21.03
N MET A 97 8.64 21.44 20.44
CA MET A 97 8.27 22.23 19.23
C MET A 97 8.44 21.51 17.89
N GLY A 98 7.61 21.86 16.88
CA GLY A 98 7.95 21.62 15.47
C GLY A 98 6.83 21.74 14.41
N LEU A 99 6.53 22.98 13.97
CA LEU A 99 5.90 23.40 12.68
C LEU A 99 4.61 22.70 12.14
N PRO A 100 3.58 23.46 11.71
CA PRO A 100 2.35 22.88 11.16
C PRO A 100 2.48 22.53 9.67
N VAL A 101 2.28 21.27 9.31
CA VAL A 101 1.90 20.87 7.95
C VAL A 101 0.38 20.65 7.93
N VAL A 102 -0.32 21.45 7.13
CA VAL A 102 -1.77 21.32 6.94
C VAL A 102 -2.03 20.03 6.13
N VAL A 103 -2.42 18.96 6.83
CA VAL A 103 -2.91 17.73 6.21
C VAL A 103 -4.43 17.85 6.06
N ASP A 104 -4.92 17.71 4.84
CA ASP A 104 -6.34 17.63 4.51
C ASP A 104 -6.96 16.38 5.14
N SER A 105 -7.56 16.55 6.33
CA SER A 105 -8.24 15.50 7.10
C SER A 105 -9.51 15.04 6.40
N ASN A 106 -9.36 14.06 5.53
CA ASN A 106 -10.40 13.12 5.15
C ASN A 106 -9.84 11.71 5.36
N ASP A 107 -9.79 11.29 6.62
CA ASP A 107 -9.24 10.01 7.05
C ASP A 107 -10.10 8.84 6.55
N ASP A 108 -9.61 8.17 5.51
CA ASP A 108 -9.95 6.77 5.23
C ASP A 108 -9.27 5.91 6.33
N GLU A 109 -9.79 5.99 7.56
CA GLU A 109 -9.24 5.30 8.74
C GLU A 109 -9.36 3.78 8.57
N ILE A 110 -8.23 3.11 8.36
CA ILE A 110 -8.15 1.65 8.29
C ILE A 110 -8.28 1.12 9.72
N VAL A 111 -9.42 0.47 9.98
CA VAL A 111 -9.77 -0.04 11.32
C VAL A 111 -8.73 -1.07 11.77
N SER A 112 -8.40 -1.10 13.07
CA SER A 112 -7.42 -2.05 13.65
C SER A 112 -7.63 -3.51 13.21
N TYR A 113 -8.89 -3.95 13.08
CA TYR A 113 -9.21 -5.28 12.53
C TYR A 113 -8.81 -5.45 11.05
N GLU A 114 -9.06 -4.46 10.20
CA GLU A 114 -8.59 -4.48 8.80
C GLU A 114 -7.06 -4.46 8.74
N LEU A 115 -6.40 -3.71 9.64
CA LEU A 115 -4.95 -3.62 9.73
C LEU A 115 -4.30 -4.97 10.04
N GLU A 116 -4.88 -5.74 10.97
CA GLU A 116 -4.36 -7.06 11.32
C GLU A 116 -4.63 -8.10 10.21
N GLN A 117 -5.77 -8.02 9.52
CA GLN A 117 -6.00 -8.83 8.31
C GLN A 117 -5.00 -8.51 7.20
N MET A 118 -4.62 -7.23 7.04
CA MET A 118 -3.56 -6.84 6.10
C MET A 118 -2.18 -7.39 6.50
N ARG A 119 -1.87 -7.49 7.80
CA ARG A 119 -0.64 -8.15 8.30
C ARG A 119 -0.61 -9.62 7.95
N ILE A 120 -1.68 -10.36 8.24
CA ILE A 120 -1.75 -11.81 7.96
C ILE A 120 -1.51 -12.07 6.46
N ILE A 121 -2.18 -11.33 5.57
CA ILE A 121 -2.01 -11.45 4.11
C ILE A 121 -0.59 -11.09 3.67
N LEU A 122 0.08 -10.16 4.35
CA LEU A 122 1.49 -9.83 4.11
C LEU A 122 2.43 -10.97 4.51
N GLU A 123 2.23 -11.57 5.68
CA GLU A 123 3.04 -12.69 6.17
C GLU A 123 2.88 -13.94 5.29
N GLU A 124 1.65 -14.30 4.93
CA GLU A 124 1.35 -15.38 3.99
C GLU A 124 2.05 -15.15 2.64
N ALA A 125 1.93 -13.94 2.07
CA ALA A 125 2.56 -13.61 0.79
C ALA A 125 4.10 -13.68 0.85
N ILE A 126 4.72 -13.29 1.96
CA ILE A 126 6.17 -13.41 2.18
C ILE A 126 6.58 -14.89 2.30
N LEU A 127 5.86 -15.70 3.08
CA LEU A 127 6.14 -17.12 3.29
C LEU A 127 6.01 -17.94 1.99
N GLU A 128 4.95 -17.70 1.20
CA GLU A 128 4.80 -18.28 -0.13
C GLU A 128 5.94 -17.87 -1.06
N THR A 129 6.32 -16.60 -1.06
CA THR A 129 7.40 -16.10 -1.93
C THR A 129 8.76 -16.71 -1.58
N ARG A 130 9.05 -16.94 -0.29
CA ARG A 130 10.26 -17.66 0.15
C ARG A 130 10.30 -19.11 -0.35
N SER A 131 9.14 -19.73 -0.49
CA SER A 131 8.98 -21.12 -0.95
C SER A 131 8.91 -21.24 -2.48
N MET A 132 8.84 -20.11 -3.20
CA MET A 132 8.60 -20.04 -4.64
C MET A 132 9.86 -19.62 -5.42
N PRO A 133 10.39 -20.47 -6.32
CA PRO A 133 11.53 -20.13 -7.15
C PRO A 133 11.18 -19.00 -8.13
N LEU A 134 12.17 -18.21 -8.53
CA LEU A 134 12.00 -16.96 -9.28
C LEU A 134 11.21 -17.13 -10.59
N GLU A 135 11.38 -18.27 -11.25
CA GLU A 135 10.77 -18.63 -12.53
C GLU A 135 9.25 -18.83 -12.42
N ASN A 136 8.78 -19.28 -11.24
CA ASN A 136 7.38 -19.58 -10.98
C ASN A 136 6.61 -18.37 -10.43
N ARG A 137 7.30 -17.29 -10.06
CA ARG A 137 6.67 -16.11 -9.46
C ARG A 137 5.70 -15.43 -10.43
N PRO A 138 4.45 -15.14 -10.01
CA PRO A 138 3.46 -14.55 -10.90
C PRO A 138 3.82 -13.11 -11.25
N ARG A 139 3.39 -12.60 -12.41
CA ARG A 139 3.71 -11.21 -12.76
C ARG A 139 2.87 -10.25 -11.94
N LEU A 140 3.51 -9.27 -11.30
CA LEU A 140 2.84 -8.23 -10.52
C LEU A 140 2.02 -7.33 -11.45
N THR A 141 0.70 -7.32 -11.26
CA THR A 141 -0.22 -6.47 -12.03
C THR A 141 -0.22 -5.05 -11.48
N ARG A 142 -0.28 -4.04 -12.37
CA ARG A 142 -0.37 -2.63 -11.96
C ARG A 142 -1.66 -2.37 -11.18
N ILE A 143 -1.53 -1.98 -9.92
CA ILE A 143 -2.65 -1.61 -9.05
C ILE A 143 -3.30 -0.30 -9.56
N PRO A 144 -4.63 -0.24 -9.72
CA PRO A 144 -5.34 1.00 -10.06
C PRO A 144 -5.15 2.09 -9.01
N LEU A 145 -4.97 3.35 -9.44
CA LEU A 145 -4.74 4.49 -8.55
C LEU A 145 -6.05 5.04 -7.95
N SER A 146 -6.57 4.39 -6.90
CA SER A 146 -7.72 4.88 -6.11
C SER A 146 -7.28 5.49 -4.76
N LYS A 147 -8.19 6.13 -4.01
CA LYS A 147 -7.92 6.55 -2.61
C LYS A 147 -7.70 5.33 -1.72
N ARG A 148 -8.66 4.39 -1.67
CA ARG A 148 -8.58 3.10 -0.93
C ARG A 148 -7.30 2.32 -1.23
N ASN A 149 -6.91 2.17 -2.50
CA ASN A 149 -5.71 1.39 -2.87
C ASN A 149 -4.43 2.06 -2.37
N ARG A 150 -4.39 3.41 -2.32
CA ARG A 150 -3.28 4.16 -1.70
C ARG A 150 -3.30 4.05 -0.18
N ALA A 151 -4.47 4.01 0.46
CA ALA A 151 -4.58 3.77 1.90
C ALA A 151 -4.03 2.38 2.29
N VAL A 152 -4.41 1.32 1.57
CA VAL A 152 -3.88 -0.05 1.77
C VAL A 152 -2.35 -0.09 1.65
N VAL A 153 -1.78 0.52 0.60
CA VAL A 153 -0.31 0.57 0.42
C VAL A 153 0.36 1.39 1.53
N ARG A 154 -0.24 2.49 1.98
CA ARG A 154 0.26 3.30 3.10
C ARG A 154 0.23 2.55 4.43
N ALA A 155 -0.79 1.74 4.70
CA ALA A 155 -0.89 0.96 5.93
C ALA A 155 0.11 -0.21 6.00
N LEU A 156 0.37 -0.86 4.85
CA LEU A 156 1.36 -1.94 4.75
C LEU A 156 2.81 -1.45 4.82
N ASN A 157 3.11 -0.24 4.34
CA ASN A 157 4.49 0.24 4.22
C ASN A 157 5.24 0.36 5.58
N PRO A 158 4.64 0.82 6.69
CA PRO A 158 5.24 0.73 8.02
C PRO A 158 5.50 -0.71 8.49
N MET A 159 4.57 -1.64 8.21
CA MET A 159 4.75 -3.05 8.58
C MET A 159 5.94 -3.68 7.87
N LEU A 160 6.24 -3.27 6.63
CA LEU A 160 7.34 -3.82 5.85
C LEU A 160 8.70 -3.66 6.55
N VAL A 161 8.88 -2.61 7.37
CA VAL A 161 10.13 -2.36 8.11
C VAL A 161 10.46 -3.53 9.04
N THR A 162 9.47 -4.09 9.75
CA THR A 162 9.69 -5.19 10.71
C THR A 162 10.10 -6.51 10.05
N TYR A 163 9.84 -6.68 8.74
CA TYR A 163 10.29 -7.85 7.97
C TYR A 163 11.60 -7.59 7.21
N LEU A 164 11.97 -6.33 6.96
CA LEU A 164 13.21 -5.95 6.29
C LEU A 164 14.40 -5.90 7.26
N GLU A 165 14.24 -5.34 8.46
CA GLU A 165 15.32 -5.25 9.47
C GLU A 165 15.96 -6.61 9.82
N PRO A 166 15.20 -7.71 9.97
CA PRO A 166 15.80 -9.03 10.24
C PRO A 166 16.36 -9.72 8.99
N SER A 167 16.01 -9.27 7.78
CA SER A 167 16.34 -9.98 6.53
C SER A 167 17.84 -9.97 6.23
N ARG A 168 18.42 -11.15 6.01
CA ARG A 168 19.86 -11.32 5.79
C ARG A 168 20.15 -11.79 4.36
N GLY A 169 20.66 -10.84 3.57
CA GLY A 169 21.14 -11.12 2.22
C GLY A 169 20.04 -11.06 1.15
N LEU A 170 20.49 -11.10 -0.11
CA LEU A 170 19.68 -10.69 -1.26
C LEU A 170 18.40 -11.51 -1.44
N CYS A 171 18.45 -12.84 -1.27
CA CYS A 171 17.31 -13.72 -1.53
C CYS A 171 16.17 -13.52 -0.51
N GLU A 172 16.50 -13.28 0.76
CA GLU A 172 15.49 -13.00 1.79
C GLU A 172 14.86 -11.63 1.58
N THR A 173 15.68 -10.59 1.35
CA THR A 173 15.21 -9.24 1.06
C THR A 173 14.32 -9.21 -0.19
N ASP A 174 14.72 -9.90 -1.27
CA ASP A 174 13.91 -10.05 -2.49
C ASP A 174 12.57 -10.75 -2.22
N SER A 175 12.56 -11.82 -1.44
CA SER A 175 11.31 -12.52 -1.09
C SER A 175 10.38 -11.66 -0.23
N VAL A 176 10.93 -10.87 0.70
CA VAL A 176 10.17 -9.91 1.52
C VAL A 176 9.57 -8.80 0.65
N LEU A 177 10.38 -8.16 -0.21
CA LEU A 177 9.93 -7.08 -1.10
C LEU A 177 8.88 -7.56 -2.12
N PHE A 178 9.05 -8.76 -2.68
CA PHE A 178 8.11 -9.31 -3.65
C PHE A 178 6.79 -9.76 -3.00
N GLY A 179 6.85 -10.42 -1.82
CA GLY A 179 5.66 -10.72 -1.02
C GLY A 179 4.89 -9.45 -0.61
N ALA A 180 5.61 -8.40 -0.23
CA ALA A 180 5.04 -7.09 0.09
C ALA A 180 4.40 -6.37 -1.12
N ALA A 181 4.86 -6.66 -2.33
CA ALA A 181 4.19 -6.18 -3.56
C ALA A 181 2.99 -7.05 -3.96
N MET A 182 2.99 -8.35 -3.62
CA MET A 182 1.86 -9.25 -3.81
C MET A 182 0.69 -8.97 -2.85
N ALA A 183 0.96 -8.66 -1.58
CA ALA A 183 -0.09 -8.49 -0.57
C ALA A 183 -1.14 -7.41 -0.92
N PRO A 184 -0.78 -6.18 -1.37
CA PRO A 184 -1.74 -5.22 -1.90
C PRO A 184 -2.54 -5.75 -3.10
N CYS A 185 -1.90 -6.52 -3.99
CA CYS A 185 -2.59 -7.12 -5.15
C CYS A 185 -3.68 -8.12 -4.69
N ARG A 186 -3.42 -8.90 -3.63
CA ARG A 186 -4.40 -9.82 -3.01
C ARG A 186 -5.54 -9.05 -2.33
N ILE A 187 -5.22 -8.08 -1.47
CA ILE A 187 -6.20 -7.26 -0.74
C ILE A 187 -7.14 -6.51 -1.71
N ILE A 188 -6.61 -6.03 -2.84
CA ILE A 188 -7.38 -5.32 -3.88
C ILE A 188 -8.01 -6.31 -4.89
N SER A 189 -7.80 -7.61 -4.73
CA SER A 189 -8.30 -8.69 -5.61
C SER A 189 -7.91 -8.53 -7.09
N VAL A 190 -6.73 -7.98 -7.34
CA VAL A 190 -6.18 -7.84 -8.69
C VAL A 190 -5.60 -9.19 -9.13
N LYS A 191 -6.11 -9.74 -10.24
CA LYS A 191 -5.60 -11.00 -10.81
C LYS A 191 -4.12 -10.86 -11.17
N LEU A 192 -3.29 -11.75 -10.63
CA LEU A 192 -1.88 -11.91 -10.95
C LEU A 192 -1.74 -13.00 -12.03
N PRO A 193 -1.34 -12.66 -13.27
CA PRO A 193 -1.17 -13.67 -14.31
C PRO A 193 0.05 -14.56 -14.04
N MET A 194 -0.14 -15.87 -14.21
CA MET A 194 0.91 -16.88 -14.06
C MET A 194 2.00 -16.71 -15.12
N ALA A 195 3.25 -17.01 -14.74
CA ALA A 195 4.45 -16.70 -15.51
C ALA A 195 4.46 -17.25 -16.96
N GLY A 196 3.75 -18.36 -17.22
CA GLY A 196 3.76 -19.08 -18.50
C GLY A 196 2.61 -18.81 -19.49
N ARG A 197 1.75 -17.79 -19.28
CA ARG A 197 0.63 -17.49 -20.21
C ARG A 197 0.58 -16.03 -20.67
N THR A 198 1.52 -15.65 -21.52
CA THR A 198 1.30 -14.62 -22.56
C THR A 198 2.36 -14.78 -23.64
N THR A 199 1.99 -14.48 -24.88
CA THR A 199 2.82 -14.53 -26.09
C THR A 199 4.23 -13.99 -25.88
N GLU A 200 5.19 -14.59 -26.59
CA GLU A 200 6.62 -14.28 -26.58
C GLU A 200 6.91 -12.79 -26.80
N GLN A 201 6.88 -12.01 -25.72
CA GLN A 201 7.39 -10.64 -25.73
C GLN A 201 8.91 -10.74 -25.81
N SER A 202 9.39 -10.65 -27.05
CA SER A 202 10.78 -10.54 -27.52
C SER A 202 11.86 -10.73 -26.44
N SER A 203 12.79 -11.67 -26.70
CA SER A 203 14.01 -11.96 -25.94
C SER A 203 15.00 -10.79 -25.77
N ALA A 204 14.59 -9.56 -26.08
CA ALA A 204 15.30 -8.33 -25.83
C ALA A 204 15.70 -8.20 -24.35
N ILE A 205 17.01 -8.28 -24.10
CA ILE A 205 17.61 -8.11 -22.77
C ILE A 205 17.15 -6.76 -22.16
N PRO A 206 16.55 -6.76 -20.97
CA PRO A 206 16.07 -5.52 -20.34
C PRO A 206 17.17 -4.47 -20.19
N ALA A 207 16.83 -3.20 -20.42
CA ALA A 207 17.80 -2.10 -20.39
C ALA A 207 18.51 -1.92 -19.03
N TRP A 208 17.91 -2.36 -17.93
CA TRP A 208 18.59 -2.40 -16.61
C TRP A 208 19.68 -3.48 -16.58
N ARG A 209 19.43 -4.67 -17.14
CA ARG A 209 20.37 -5.79 -17.17
C ARG A 209 21.58 -5.42 -18.02
N LYS A 210 21.35 -4.89 -19.23
CA LYS A 210 22.42 -4.37 -20.09
C LYS A 210 23.28 -3.31 -19.39
N ARG A 211 22.67 -2.36 -18.65
CA ARG A 211 23.41 -1.34 -17.87
C ARG A 211 24.28 -1.96 -16.76
N ILE A 212 23.83 -3.02 -16.10
CA ILE A 212 24.63 -3.73 -15.09
C ILE A 212 25.76 -4.51 -15.76
N GLU A 213 25.48 -5.26 -16.81
CA GLU A 213 26.47 -6.01 -17.60
C GLU A 213 27.56 -5.07 -18.16
N ASP A 214 27.19 -3.92 -18.72
CA ASP A 214 28.10 -2.87 -19.20
C ASP A 214 28.98 -2.30 -18.06
N ARG A 215 28.43 -2.09 -16.86
CA ARG A 215 29.20 -1.64 -15.69
C ARG A 215 30.20 -2.70 -15.22
N ILE A 216 29.78 -3.95 -15.16
CA ILE A 216 30.64 -5.10 -14.81
C ILE A 216 31.75 -5.27 -15.85
N ALA A 217 31.43 -5.17 -17.15
CA ALA A 217 32.42 -5.25 -18.23
C ALA A 217 33.45 -4.11 -18.15
N LYS A 218 33.02 -2.87 -17.89
CA LYS A 218 33.92 -1.73 -17.68
C LYS A 218 34.80 -1.91 -16.45
N ALA A 219 34.26 -2.40 -15.33
CA ALA A 219 35.02 -2.70 -14.12
C ALA A 219 36.09 -3.79 -14.37
N ARG A 220 35.70 -4.92 -14.98
CA ARG A 220 36.63 -6.01 -15.37
C ARG A 220 37.73 -5.51 -16.31
N ALA A 221 37.39 -4.67 -17.29
CA ALA A 221 38.35 -4.08 -18.22
C ALA A 221 39.32 -3.09 -17.52
N LEU A 222 38.86 -2.35 -16.51
CA LEU A 222 39.73 -1.49 -15.70
C LEU A 222 40.68 -2.31 -14.82
N ILE A 223 40.15 -3.33 -14.11
CA ILE A 223 40.95 -4.27 -13.31
C ILE A 223 42.04 -4.91 -14.18
N GLY A 224 41.69 -5.45 -15.35
CA GLY A 224 42.66 -6.05 -16.27
C GLY A 224 43.76 -5.08 -16.74
N ARG A 225 43.44 -3.78 -16.92
CA ARG A 225 44.45 -2.75 -17.26
C ARG A 225 45.34 -2.40 -16.07
N LEU A 226 44.79 -2.32 -14.85
CA LEU A 226 45.55 -2.10 -13.62
C LEU A 226 46.51 -3.29 -13.35
N THR A 227 46.03 -4.53 -13.47
CA THR A 227 46.87 -5.73 -13.39
C THR A 227 47.94 -5.74 -14.47
N SER A 228 47.61 -5.39 -15.73
CA SER A 228 48.59 -5.29 -16.81
C SER A 228 49.68 -4.26 -16.51
N PHE A 229 49.31 -3.09 -15.96
CA PHE A 229 50.25 -2.06 -15.55
C PHE A 229 51.15 -2.56 -14.41
N ARG A 230 50.59 -3.25 -13.41
CA ARG A 230 51.33 -3.92 -12.33
C ARG A 230 52.31 -4.98 -12.85
N SER A 231 51.99 -5.66 -13.95
CA SER A 231 52.91 -6.58 -14.65
C SER A 231 53.96 -5.87 -15.54
N GLY A 232 54.12 -4.55 -15.43
CA GLY A 232 55.13 -3.77 -16.16
C GLY A 232 54.70 -3.26 -17.56
N ASN A 233 53.43 -3.41 -17.95
CA ASN A 233 52.96 -2.98 -19.26
C ASN A 233 52.73 -1.46 -19.33
N ASN A 234 53.80 -0.71 -19.63
CA ASN A 234 53.81 0.74 -19.72
C ASN A 234 53.32 1.31 -21.07
N ARG A 235 52.53 0.56 -21.86
CA ARG A 235 51.95 1.07 -23.12
C ARG A 235 51.12 2.34 -22.85
N PRO A 236 51.24 3.42 -23.66
CA PRO A 236 50.59 4.71 -23.36
C PRO A 236 49.07 4.66 -23.12
N ARG A 237 48.35 3.76 -23.81
CA ARG A 237 46.89 3.54 -23.59
C ARG A 237 46.58 2.97 -22.20
N VAL A 238 47.43 2.10 -21.67
CA VAL A 238 47.30 1.53 -20.32
C VAL A 238 47.56 2.64 -19.30
N VAL A 239 48.73 3.28 -19.38
CA VAL A 239 49.15 4.38 -18.49
C VAL A 239 48.11 5.52 -18.46
N ARG A 240 47.56 5.93 -19.62
CA ARG A 240 46.48 6.93 -19.68
C ARG A 240 45.22 6.46 -18.96
N THR A 241 44.83 5.19 -19.10
CA THR A 241 43.65 4.66 -18.39
C THR A 241 43.87 4.64 -16.89
N VAL A 242 45.05 4.21 -16.43
CA VAL A 242 45.42 4.19 -15.00
C VAL A 242 45.43 5.63 -14.45
N ARG A 243 45.98 6.60 -15.18
CA ARG A 243 45.96 8.01 -14.79
C ARG A 243 44.53 8.55 -14.65
N MET A 244 43.65 8.22 -15.59
CA MET A 244 42.23 8.61 -15.52
C MET A 244 41.49 7.94 -14.36
N ALA A 245 41.82 6.69 -14.02
CA ALA A 245 41.20 5.97 -12.91
C ALA A 245 41.59 6.53 -11.53
N PHE A 246 42.79 7.09 -11.38
CA PHE A 246 43.27 7.76 -10.16
C PHE A 246 43.15 9.29 -10.21
N THR A 247 42.45 9.86 -11.19
CA THR A 247 42.24 11.32 -11.24
C THR A 247 41.35 11.75 -10.07
N GLY A 248 41.86 12.63 -9.20
CA GLY A 248 41.17 13.06 -7.98
C GLY A 248 41.47 12.20 -6.74
N THR A 249 42.33 11.17 -6.84
CA THR A 249 42.90 10.50 -5.67
C THR A 249 44.34 10.96 -5.44
N ASN A 250 44.86 10.85 -4.21
CA ASN A 250 46.23 11.23 -3.84
C ASN A 250 47.33 10.27 -4.36
N ILE A 251 47.08 9.58 -5.49
CA ILE A 251 47.94 8.54 -6.05
C ILE A 251 48.54 9.05 -7.37
N SER A 252 49.80 9.50 -7.31
CA SER A 252 50.55 9.94 -8.50
C SER A 252 51.36 8.80 -9.11
N LEU A 253 51.19 8.61 -10.42
CA LEU A 253 51.94 7.64 -11.24
C LEU A 253 53.47 7.88 -11.31
N SER A 254 53.92 9.03 -10.82
CA SER A 254 55.34 9.40 -10.76
C SER A 254 56.02 8.98 -9.45
N GLN A 255 55.28 8.50 -8.44
CA GLN A 255 55.86 8.11 -7.15
C GLN A 255 56.45 6.69 -7.20
N PRO A 256 57.64 6.46 -6.61
CA PRO A 256 58.27 5.13 -6.59
C PRO A 256 57.38 4.09 -5.90
N ASP A 257 56.63 4.49 -4.88
CA ASP A 257 55.81 3.59 -4.06
C ASP A 257 54.48 3.20 -4.71
N ILE A 258 54.18 3.61 -5.95
CA ILE A 258 52.86 3.34 -6.53
C ILE A 258 52.56 1.84 -6.64
N MET A 259 53.57 1.00 -6.85
CA MET A 259 53.42 -0.45 -6.87
C MET A 259 52.99 -1.01 -5.50
N GLN A 260 53.43 -0.40 -4.41
CA GLN A 260 52.99 -0.74 -3.05
C GLN A 260 51.57 -0.20 -2.79
N LYS A 261 51.27 1.04 -3.21
CA LYS A 261 49.92 1.63 -3.09
C LYS A 261 48.85 0.88 -3.89
N LEU A 262 49.23 0.25 -5.01
CA LEU A 262 48.38 -0.68 -5.79
C LEU A 262 48.20 -2.06 -5.13
N THR A 263 48.85 -2.33 -4.00
CA THR A 263 48.79 -3.59 -3.25
C THR A 263 48.05 -3.43 -1.90
N ALA A 264 47.81 -2.19 -1.46
CA ALA A 264 47.13 -1.86 -0.21
C ALA A 264 45.65 -1.43 -0.40
N LEU A 265 45.07 -1.75 -1.56
CA LEU A 265 43.67 -1.55 -1.96
C LEU A 265 42.99 -2.90 -2.19
#